data_AF-A0A1F2ZL02-F1
#
_entry.id   AF-A0A1F2ZL02-F1
#
_cell.length_a   1.000
_cell.length_b   1.000
_cell.length_c   1.000
_cell.angle_alpha   90.00
_cell.angle_beta   90.00
_cell.angle_gamma   90.00
#
_symmetry.space_group_name_H-M   'P 1'
#
loop_
_entity.id
_entity.type
_entity.pdbx_description
1 polymer ?
#
loop_
_entity_poly.entity_id
_entity_poly.type
_entity_poly.pdbx_seq_one_letter_code
_entity_poly.pdbx_strand_id
1 'polypeptide(L)'
;MKTSRNNFAFIDSQNLHLGIKSHGWKLDFARFLVYLRHRFSVKKAFLFIGYMPGNEGLYTKLQQAGYVVVFKPTLVLDDGSVKGNVDAELVLHTMIEYENYDKAVIVSGDGDFHCLVEYLEENQKLEKLIVPNKNKYSILFKEFYKRGMISFLGGLKDKLQKHKKRG
;
A
#
# COMPACT_ATOMS: atom_id res chain seq x y z
N MET A 1 -8.59 27.96 11.37
CA MET A 1 -8.94 26.54 11.19
C MET A 1 -7.76 25.84 10.55
N LYS A 2 -7.17 24.81 11.15
CA LYS A 2 -6.16 23.97 10.45
C LYS A 2 -6.92 23.17 9.40
N THR A 3 -6.76 23.48 8.12
CA THR A 3 -7.24 22.64 7.03
C THR A 3 -6.63 21.26 7.23
N SER A 4 -7.45 20.23 7.50
CA SER A 4 -6.95 18.87 7.62
C SER A 4 -6.43 18.43 6.26
N ARG A 5 -5.15 18.07 6.15
CA ARG A 5 -4.55 17.56 4.91
C ARG A 5 -5.41 16.43 4.33
N ASN A 6 -5.59 16.45 3.01
CA ASN A 6 -6.36 15.51 2.21
C ASN A 6 -5.41 14.58 1.45
N ASN A 7 -4.70 13.72 2.17
CA ASN A 7 -3.76 12.81 1.55
C ASN A 7 -4.47 11.53 1.09
N PHE A 8 -4.01 10.91 0.01
CA PHE A 8 -4.48 9.58 -0.42
C PHE A 8 -3.36 8.55 -0.27
N ALA A 9 -3.73 7.29 -0.07
CA ALA A 9 -2.79 6.17 -0.05
C ALA A 9 -3.04 5.24 -1.25
N PHE A 10 -1.96 4.82 -1.91
CA PHE A 10 -1.98 3.88 -3.03
C PHE A 10 -1.14 2.66 -2.64
N ILE A 11 -1.80 1.51 -2.53
CA ILE A 11 -1.28 0.35 -1.80
C ILE A 11 -1.21 -0.86 -2.73
N ASP A 12 0.00 -1.34 -2.96
CA ASP A 12 0.23 -2.64 -3.56
C ASP A 12 -0.06 -3.73 -2.51
N SER A 13 -1.21 -4.41 -2.66
CA SER A 13 -1.65 -5.41 -1.69
C SER A 13 -0.74 -6.64 -1.64
N GLN A 14 -0.14 -7.03 -2.76
CA GLN A 14 0.69 -8.22 -2.85
C GLN A 14 2.05 -7.96 -2.20
N ASN A 15 2.69 -6.84 -2.55
CA ASN A 15 3.96 -6.45 -1.93
C ASN A 15 3.80 -6.22 -0.41
N LEU A 16 2.71 -5.57 0.01
CA LEU A 16 2.38 -5.41 1.42
C LEU A 16 2.20 -6.76 2.12
N HIS A 17 1.39 -7.67 1.56
CA HIS A 17 1.13 -8.96 2.16
C HIS A 17 2.40 -9.81 2.28
N LEU A 18 3.16 -9.96 1.20
CA LEU A 18 4.38 -10.78 1.17
C LEU A 18 5.47 -10.19 2.06
N GLY A 19 5.64 -8.87 2.04
CA GLY A 19 6.59 -8.17 2.88
C GLY A 19 6.32 -8.37 4.38
N ILE A 20 5.06 -8.26 4.81
CA ILE A 20 4.67 -8.53 6.20
C ILE A 20 4.78 -10.02 6.55
N LYS A 21 4.31 -10.91 5.66
CA LYS A 21 4.37 -12.37 5.86
C LYS A 21 5.80 -12.85 6.08
N SER A 22 6.78 -12.26 5.40
CA SER A 22 8.20 -12.59 5.59
C SER A 22 8.76 -12.26 6.98
N HIS A 23 8.05 -11.47 7.80
CA HIS A 23 8.36 -11.22 9.21
C HIS A 23 7.58 -12.13 10.18
N GLY A 24 6.85 -13.11 9.68
CA GLY A 24 6.14 -14.10 10.50
C GLY A 24 4.88 -13.56 11.21
N TRP A 25 4.29 -12.46 10.74
CA TRP A 25 3.03 -11.95 11.28
C TRP A 25 2.02 -11.59 10.19
N LYS A 26 0.77 -11.34 10.59
CA LYS A 26 -0.34 -11.00 9.69
C LYS A 26 -0.83 -9.59 10.01
N LEU A 27 -0.92 -8.77 8.97
CA LEU A 27 -1.43 -7.40 9.06
C LEU A 27 -2.93 -7.39 9.38
N ASP A 28 -3.32 -6.54 10.33
CA ASP A 28 -4.69 -6.11 10.51
C ASP A 28 -4.93 -4.88 9.63
N PHE A 29 -5.68 -5.08 8.54
CA PHE A 29 -5.97 -4.03 7.56
C PHE A 29 -6.81 -2.88 8.15
N ALA A 30 -7.72 -3.16 9.09
CA ALA A 30 -8.51 -2.09 9.71
C ALA A 30 -7.60 -1.17 10.55
N ARG A 31 -6.70 -1.77 11.35
CA ARG A 31 -5.70 -1.01 12.11
C ARG A 31 -4.71 -0.28 11.22
N PHE A 32 -4.32 -0.89 10.10
CA PHE A 32 -3.44 -0.24 9.14
C PHE A 32 -4.08 1.00 8.52
N LEU A 33 -5.37 0.94 8.15
CA LEU A 33 -6.10 2.11 7.65
C LEU A 33 -6.18 3.22 8.69
N VAL A 34 -6.45 2.87 9.95
CA VAL A 34 -6.44 3.81 11.08
C VAL A 34 -5.06 4.47 11.22
N TYR A 35 -3.98 3.67 11.16
CA TYR A 35 -2.62 4.21 11.18
C TYR A 35 -2.35 5.20 10.03
N LEU A 36 -2.75 4.87 8.80
CA LEU A 36 -2.61 5.77 7.66
C LEU A 36 -3.34 7.10 7.86
N ARG A 37 -4.59 7.03 8.35
CA ARG A 37 -5.42 8.20 8.68
C ARG A 37 -4.76 9.09 9.72
N HIS A 38 -4.31 8.51 10.84
CA HIS A 38 -3.74 9.29 11.94
C HIS A 38 -2.34 9.82 11.64
N ARG A 39 -1.47 9.00 11.04
CA ARG A 39 -0.06 9.35 10.86
C ARG A 39 0.15 10.27 9.65
N PHE A 40 -0.61 10.05 8.58
CA PHE A 40 -0.38 10.70 7.29
C PHE A 40 -1.60 11.45 6.78
N SER A 41 -2.64 11.67 7.61
CA SER A 41 -3.88 12.37 7.21
C SER A 41 -4.54 11.77 5.96
N VAL A 42 -4.45 10.44 5.80
CA VAL A 42 -5.02 9.75 4.64
C VAL A 42 -6.54 9.74 4.71
N LYS A 43 -7.24 10.32 3.71
CA LYS A 43 -8.71 10.30 3.63
C LYS A 43 -9.24 9.14 2.78
N LYS A 44 -8.61 8.83 1.65
CA LYS A 44 -8.90 7.66 0.80
C LYS A 44 -7.68 6.74 0.72
N ALA A 45 -7.90 5.43 0.82
CA ALA A 45 -6.86 4.44 0.64
C ALA A 45 -7.29 3.45 -0.45
N PHE A 46 -6.60 3.50 -1.58
CA PHE A 46 -6.77 2.62 -2.72
C PHE A 46 -5.89 1.38 -2.53
N LEU A 47 -6.53 0.21 -2.53
CA LEU A 47 -5.87 -1.08 -2.37
C LEU A 47 -5.97 -1.83 -3.69
N PHE A 48 -4.84 -1.99 -4.36
CA PHE A 48 -4.76 -2.63 -5.67
C PHE A 48 -4.56 -4.13 -5.51
N ILE A 49 -5.47 -4.92 -6.06
CA ILE A 49 -5.56 -6.37 -5.83
C ILE A 49 -5.76 -7.11 -7.16
N GLY A 50 -4.98 -8.18 -7.38
CA GLY A 50 -5.30 -9.19 -8.38
C GLY A 50 -6.56 -9.97 -7.97
N TYR A 51 -7.63 -9.84 -8.74
CA TYR A 51 -8.90 -10.52 -8.48
C TYR A 51 -8.78 -12.01 -8.74
N MET A 52 -9.00 -12.79 -7.68
CA MET A 52 -9.03 -14.25 -7.70
C MET A 52 -10.40 -14.71 -7.19
N PRO A 53 -11.20 -15.41 -8.01
CA PRO A 53 -12.46 -16.02 -7.58
C PRO A 53 -12.28 -16.86 -6.31
N GLY A 54 -13.26 -16.82 -5.40
CA GLY A 54 -13.23 -17.52 -4.11
C GLY A 54 -12.68 -16.69 -2.94
N ASN A 55 -12.18 -15.48 -3.20
CA ASN A 55 -11.71 -14.54 -2.17
C ASN A 55 -12.70 -13.40 -1.88
N GLU A 56 -13.95 -13.51 -2.31
CA GLU A 56 -14.98 -12.45 -2.19
C GLU A 56 -15.20 -12.02 -0.73
N GLY A 57 -15.13 -12.98 0.20
CA GLY A 57 -15.25 -12.69 1.64
C GLY A 57 -14.07 -11.86 2.18
N LEU A 58 -12.87 -11.99 1.63
CA LEU A 58 -11.74 -11.12 1.96
C LEU A 58 -11.97 -9.71 1.39
N TYR A 59 -12.38 -9.61 0.12
CA TYR A 59 -12.63 -8.34 -0.54
C TYR A 59 -13.71 -7.52 0.16
N THR A 60 -14.81 -8.18 0.54
CA THR A 60 -15.89 -7.57 1.32
C THR A 60 -15.38 -7.00 2.65
N LYS A 61 -14.52 -7.74 3.36
CA LYS A 61 -13.93 -7.26 4.63
C LYS A 61 -13.01 -6.05 4.44
N LEU A 62 -12.27 -5.99 3.33
CA LEU A 62 -11.41 -4.84 3.00
C LEU A 62 -12.24 -3.60 2.68
N GLN A 63 -13.31 -3.76 1.89
CA GLN A 63 -14.24 -2.67 1.60
C GLN A 63 -14.96 -2.19 2.88
N GLN A 64 -15.45 -3.10 3.71
CA GLN A 64 -16.07 -2.78 5.01
C GLN A 64 -15.10 -2.08 5.97
N ALA A 65 -13.80 -2.40 5.92
CA ALA A 65 -12.78 -1.68 6.69
C ALA A 65 -12.61 -0.23 6.21
N GLY A 66 -13.03 0.09 4.97
CA GLY A 66 -13.01 1.44 4.40
C GLY A 66 -11.98 1.65 3.29
N TYR A 67 -11.44 0.58 2.70
CA TYR A 67 -10.59 0.67 1.53
C TYR A 67 -11.41 0.81 0.24
N VAL A 68 -10.89 1.60 -0.70
CA VAL A 68 -11.34 1.56 -2.10
C VAL A 68 -10.55 0.46 -2.79
N VAL A 69 -11.19 -0.67 -3.08
CA VAL A 69 -10.50 -1.82 -3.69
C VAL A 69 -10.53 -1.68 -5.21
N VAL A 70 -9.35 -1.65 -5.83
CA VAL A 70 -9.17 -1.60 -7.27
C VAL A 70 -8.73 -2.98 -7.74
N PHE A 71 -9.55 -3.62 -8.57
CA PHE A 71 -9.31 -4.98 -9.04
C PHE A 71 -8.65 -5.00 -10.41
N LYS A 72 -7.66 -5.88 -10.56
CA LYS A 72 -7.18 -6.32 -11.86
C LYS A 72 -7.53 -7.79 -12.06
N PRO A 73 -8.14 -8.20 -13.18
CA PRO A 73 -8.31 -9.61 -13.50
C PRO A 73 -6.95 -10.33 -13.50
N THR A 74 -6.86 -11.48 -12.81
CA THR A 74 -5.66 -12.32 -12.88
C THR A 74 -5.86 -13.45 -13.86
N LEU A 75 -4.80 -13.81 -14.58
CA LEU A 75 -4.76 -14.97 -15.45
C LEU A 75 -4.14 -16.14 -14.68
N VAL A 76 -4.83 -17.27 -14.62
CA VAL A 76 -4.24 -18.52 -14.13
C VAL A 76 -3.67 -19.26 -15.34
N LEU A 77 -2.37 -19.53 -15.31
CA LEU A 77 -1.67 -20.29 -16.34
C LEU A 77 -1.86 -21.79 -16.13
N ASP A 78 -1.60 -22.58 -17.17
CA ASP A 78 -1.78 -24.05 -17.15
C ASP A 78 -0.92 -24.76 -16.08
N ASP A 79 0.18 -24.13 -15.66
CA ASP A 79 1.05 -24.60 -14.57
C ASP A 79 0.53 -24.23 -13.17
N GLY A 80 -0.65 -23.59 -13.08
CA GLY A 80 -1.25 -23.12 -11.84
C GLY A 80 -0.69 -21.79 -11.32
N SER A 81 0.28 -21.18 -12.02
CA SER A 81 0.79 -19.87 -11.65
C SER A 81 -0.21 -18.76 -11.99
N VAL A 82 -0.29 -17.76 -11.11
CA VAL A 82 -1.19 -16.62 -11.28
C VAL A 82 -0.38 -15.44 -11.82
N LYS A 83 -0.72 -14.98 -13.03
CA LYS A 83 -0.13 -13.81 -13.68
C LYS A 83 -1.08 -12.62 -13.60
N GLY A 84 -0.58 -11.50 -13.09
CA GLY A 84 -1.33 -10.25 -12.98
C GLY A 84 -0.76 -9.37 -11.88
N ASN A 85 0.25 -8.55 -12.22
CA ASN A 85 0.71 -7.48 -11.34
C ASN A 85 -0.27 -6.31 -11.39
N VAL A 86 -0.29 -5.45 -10.37
CA VAL A 86 -1.21 -4.31 -10.31
C VAL A 86 -0.50 -2.98 -10.55
N ASP A 87 0.73 -3.04 -11.03
CA ASP A 87 1.66 -1.90 -11.01
C ASP A 87 1.18 -0.78 -11.92
N ALA A 88 0.76 -1.11 -13.14
CA ALA A 88 0.22 -0.16 -14.11
C ALA A 88 -1.06 0.51 -13.58
N GLU A 89 -1.95 -0.26 -12.96
CA GLU A 89 -3.18 0.26 -12.36
C GLU A 89 -2.88 1.18 -11.19
N LEU A 90 -1.91 0.84 -10.34
CA LEU A 90 -1.50 1.69 -9.22
C LEU A 90 -0.92 3.01 -9.74
N VAL A 91 0.00 2.95 -10.70
CA VAL A 91 0.60 4.16 -11.30
C VAL A 91 -0.48 5.02 -11.95
N LEU A 92 -1.28 4.46 -12.85
CA LEU A 92 -2.29 5.23 -13.58
C LEU A 92 -3.35 5.81 -12.65
N HIS A 93 -3.85 5.04 -11.67
CA HIS A 93 -4.87 5.52 -10.76
C HIS A 93 -4.33 6.59 -9.79
N THR A 94 -3.05 6.51 -9.42
CA THR A 94 -2.37 7.61 -8.70
C THR A 94 -2.41 8.90 -9.51
N MET A 95 -2.18 8.82 -10.82
CA MET A 95 -2.23 9.97 -11.71
C MET A 95 -3.65 10.46 -12.01
N ILE A 96 -4.64 9.57 -12.11
CA ILE A 96 -6.06 9.93 -12.27
C ILE A 96 -6.55 10.76 -11.07
N GLU A 97 -6.12 10.40 -9.86
CA GLU A 97 -6.49 11.09 -8.62
C GLU A 97 -5.56 12.27 -8.29
N TYR A 98 -4.59 12.60 -9.15
CA TYR A 98 -3.50 13.52 -8.84
C TYR A 98 -3.96 14.89 -8.32
N GLU A 99 -5.02 15.46 -8.92
CA GLU A 99 -5.61 16.75 -8.52
C GLU A 99 -6.55 16.63 -7.30
N ASN A 100 -6.93 15.42 -6.90
CA ASN A 100 -7.90 15.18 -5.82
C ASN A 100 -7.26 14.98 -4.44
N TYR A 101 -5.93 14.94 -4.35
CA TYR A 101 -5.19 14.82 -3.09
C TYR A 101 -4.10 15.87 -2.93
N ASP A 102 -3.82 16.21 -1.67
CA ASP A 102 -2.72 17.09 -1.30
C ASP A 102 -1.39 16.36 -1.51
N LYS A 103 -1.26 15.17 -0.89
CA LYS A 103 -0.09 14.29 -1.05
C LYS A 103 -0.46 12.80 -1.10
N ALA A 104 0.39 12.03 -1.75
CA ALA A 104 0.30 10.58 -1.89
C ALA A 104 1.17 9.86 -0.85
N VAL A 105 0.62 8.80 -0.28
CA VAL A 105 1.36 7.77 0.45
C VAL A 105 1.42 6.54 -0.45
N ILE A 106 2.61 6.18 -0.92
CA ILE A 106 2.82 4.96 -1.71
C ILE A 106 3.21 3.84 -0.75
N VAL A 107 2.56 2.69 -0.83
CA VAL A 107 2.86 1.53 0.01
C VAL A 107 3.33 0.37 -0.87
N SER A 108 4.64 0.29 -1.06
CA SER A 108 5.33 -0.81 -1.72
C SER A 108 6.83 -0.75 -1.42
N GLY A 109 7.51 -1.89 -1.52
CA GLY A 109 8.97 -1.99 -1.59
C GLY A 109 9.49 -2.32 -2.99
N ASP A 110 8.60 -2.39 -3.99
CA ASP A 110 8.93 -2.74 -5.38
C ASP A 110 9.59 -1.58 -6.14
N GLY A 111 10.68 -1.87 -6.85
CA GLY A 111 11.46 -0.89 -7.60
C GLY A 111 10.75 -0.36 -8.83
N ASP A 112 9.73 -1.07 -9.33
CA ASP A 112 8.95 -0.64 -10.50
C ASP A 112 8.19 0.67 -10.24
N PHE A 113 7.95 1.00 -8.97
CA PHE A 113 7.36 2.28 -8.56
C PHE A 113 8.36 3.43 -8.41
N HIS A 114 9.67 3.23 -8.68
CA HIS A 114 10.69 4.27 -8.54
C HIS A 114 10.31 5.55 -9.29
N CYS A 115 9.96 5.42 -10.57
CA CYS A 115 9.61 6.57 -11.41
C CYS A 115 8.41 7.35 -10.85
N LEU A 116 7.37 6.65 -10.37
CA LEU A 116 6.22 7.29 -9.73
C LEU A 116 6.61 8.04 -8.46
N VAL A 117 7.40 7.41 -7.57
CA VAL A 117 7.80 8.00 -6.30
C VAL A 117 8.70 9.21 -6.51
N GLU A 118 9.65 9.14 -7.45
CA GLU A 118 10.51 10.25 -7.85
C GLU A 118 9.69 11.43 -8.37
N TYR A 119 8.79 11.19 -9.34
CA TYR A 119 7.94 12.22 -9.90
C TYR A 119 7.07 12.90 -8.82
N LEU A 120 6.48 12.12 -7.90
CA LEU A 120 5.68 12.68 -6.81
C LEU A 120 6.55 13.49 -5.83
N GLU A 121 7.78 13.07 -5.54
CA GLU A 121 8.68 13.82 -4.66
C GLU A 121 9.08 15.16 -5.27
N GLU A 122 9.50 15.16 -6.53
CA GLU A 122 9.92 16.36 -7.27
C GLU A 122 8.80 17.40 -7.37
N ASN A 123 7.56 16.94 -7.55
CA ASN A 123 6.38 17.81 -7.62
C ASN A 123 5.75 18.10 -6.24
N GLN A 124 6.46 17.82 -5.14
CA GLN A 124 6.00 18.03 -3.76
C GLN A 124 4.70 17.30 -3.39
N LYS A 125 4.28 16.31 -4.19
CA LYS A 125 3.09 15.49 -4.04
C LYS A 125 3.33 14.22 -3.23
N LEU A 126 4.56 13.85 -2.90
CA LEU A 126 4.84 12.70 -2.03
C LEU A 126 4.76 13.10 -0.54
N GLU A 127 3.98 12.34 0.24
CA GLU A 127 3.99 12.40 1.71
C GLU A 127 4.97 11.36 2.27
N LYS A 128 4.85 10.11 1.83
CA LYS A 128 5.70 9.02 2.32
C LYS A 128 5.71 7.82 1.38
N LEU A 129 6.85 7.14 1.30
CA LEU A 129 6.95 5.77 0.82
C LEU A 129 6.96 4.82 2.02
N ILE A 130 5.94 3.98 2.15
CA ILE A 130 5.86 2.95 3.20
C ILE A 130 6.37 1.63 2.63
N VAL A 131 7.50 1.17 3.15
CA VAL A 131 8.12 -0.09 2.77
C VAL A 131 7.74 -1.18 3.79
N PRO A 132 7.08 -2.27 3.36
CA PRO A 132 6.68 -3.34 4.27
C PRO A 132 7.86 -4.06 4.93
N ASN A 133 8.98 -4.22 4.20
CA ASN A 133 10.16 -4.94 4.68
C ASN A 133 11.47 -4.17 4.47
N LYS A 134 12.08 -3.70 5.56
CA LYS A 134 13.37 -2.99 5.54
C LYS A 134 14.55 -3.80 5.01
N ASN A 135 14.46 -5.13 5.05
CA ASN A 135 15.50 -6.05 4.56
C ASN A 135 15.23 -6.51 3.12
N LYS A 136 14.07 -6.18 2.54
CA LYS A 136 13.63 -6.64 1.22
C LYS A 136 12.85 -5.53 0.50
N TYR A 137 13.58 -4.55 -0.02
CA TYR A 137 13.05 -3.48 -0.88
C TYR A 137 14.10 -3.07 -1.92
N SER A 138 13.66 -2.43 -3.01
CA SER A 138 14.56 -2.03 -4.09
C SER A 138 15.64 -1.04 -3.65
N ILE A 139 16.88 -1.27 -4.10
CA ILE A 139 18.02 -0.36 -3.89
C ILE A 139 17.78 1.00 -4.53
N LEU A 140 16.91 1.07 -5.55
CA LEU A 140 16.50 2.34 -6.16
C LEU A 140 15.90 3.31 -5.14
N PHE A 141 15.32 2.80 -4.04
CA PHE A 141 14.77 3.65 -3.00
C PHE A 141 15.80 4.21 -1.99
N LYS A 142 17.10 3.92 -2.17
CA LYS A 142 18.14 4.32 -1.21
C LYS A 142 18.24 5.84 -1.00
N GLU A 143 18.07 6.64 -2.05
CA GLU A 143 18.13 8.10 -1.92
C GLU A 143 16.93 8.67 -1.17
N PHE A 144 15.73 8.12 -1.40
CA PHE A 144 14.52 8.47 -0.62
C PHE A 144 14.67 8.11 0.87
N TYR A 145 15.36 7.01 1.19
CA TYR A 145 15.68 6.66 2.58
C TYR A 145 16.54 7.74 3.24
N LYS A 146 17.62 8.17 2.57
CA LYS A 146 18.52 9.22 3.08
C LYS A 146 17.81 10.56 3.29
N ARG A 147 16.86 10.90 2.41
CA ARG A 147 16.01 12.10 2.52
C ARG A 147 14.92 11.98 3.59
N GLY A 148 14.80 10.82 4.24
CA GLY A 148 13.79 10.58 5.26
C GLY A 148 12.38 10.39 4.70
N MET A 149 12.22 10.05 3.42
CA MET A 149 10.91 9.84 2.77
C MET A 149 10.34 8.44 2.99
N ILE A 150 11.13 7.51 3.55
CA ILE A 150 10.70 6.13 3.78
C ILE A 150 10.21 5.91 5.22
N SER A 151 9.15 5.11 5.38
CA SER A 151 8.74 4.54 6.66
C SER A 151 8.67 3.01 6.56
N PHE A 152 9.20 2.29 7.54
CA PHE A 152 9.18 0.83 7.53
C PHE A 152 8.10 0.27 8.47
N LEU A 153 7.35 -0.73 8.01
CA LEU A 153 6.30 -1.37 8.83
C LEU A 153 6.83 -2.42 9.81
N GLY A 154 8.06 -2.93 9.63
CA GLY A 154 8.61 -4.01 10.46
C GLY A 154 8.63 -3.70 11.97
N GLY A 155 8.80 -2.42 12.36
CA GLY A 155 8.78 -1.99 13.76
C GLY A 155 7.38 -1.72 14.33
N LEU A 156 6.31 -1.89 13.55
CA LEU A 156 4.93 -1.58 13.95
C LEU A 156 4.10 -2.83 14.24
N LYS A 157 4.74 -4.01 14.34
CA LYS A 157 4.08 -5.30 14.58
C LYS A 157 3.08 -5.22 15.75
N ASP A 158 3.49 -4.73 16.91
CA ASP A 158 2.64 -4.71 18.10
C ASP A 158 1.38 -3.84 17.93
N LYS A 159 1.45 -2.82 17.07
CA LYS A 159 0.32 -1.92 16.78
C LYS A 159 -0.58 -2.46 15.68
N LEU A 160 -0.02 -3.15 14.69
CA LEU A 160 -0.69 -3.48 13.43
C LEU A 160 -0.99 -4.98 13.25
N GLN A 161 -0.52 -5.85 14.14
CA GLN A 161 -0.73 -7.28 14.03
C GLN A 161 -2.18 -7.66 14.40
N LYS A 162 -2.73 -8.64 13.67
CA LYS A 162 -3.96 -9.32 14.11
C LYS A 162 -3.71 -10.02 15.44
N HIS A 163 -4.42 -9.62 16.48
CA HIS A 163 -4.48 -10.44 17.70
C HIS A 163 -5.24 -11.73 17.39
N LYS A 164 -4.78 -12.86 17.95
CA LYS A 164 -5.62 -14.05 18.01
C LYS A 164 -6.88 -13.65 18.80
N LYS A 165 -8.07 -13.88 18.23
CA LYS A 165 -9.28 -13.92 19.06
C LYS A 165 -8.99 -14.93 20.15
N ARG A 166 -8.98 -14.51 21.42
CA ARG A 166 -9.15 -15.44 22.53
C ARG A 166 -10.53 -16.06 22.31
N GLY A 167 -10.53 -17.33 21.91
CA GLY A 167 -11.74 -18.15 21.93
C GLY A 167 -12.18 -18.36 23.36
#